data_AF-A0AAJ0J178-F1
#
_entry.id   AF-A0AAJ0J178-F1
#
_cell.length_a   1.000
_cell.length_b   1.000
_cell.length_c   1.000
_cell.angle_alpha   90.00
_cell.angle_beta   90.00
_cell.angle_gamma   90.00
#
_symmetry.space_group_name_H-M   'P 1'
#
loop_
_entity.id
_entity.type
_entity.pdbx_description
1 polymer ?
#
loop_
_entity_poly.entity_id
_entity_poly.type
_entity_poly.pdbx_seq_one_letter_code
_entity_poly.pdbx_strand_id
1 'polypeptide(L)'
;MSITEVYFGITFGLAFVCGVVDSALFYCHVMTGLVDRGQRVGMDFSVVPFRRDRYVARYLSLLTSEERRTTANRLVRHLPWVTPTLGLLCLVGTLCIGARWR
;
A
#
# COMPACT_ATOMS: atom_id res chain seq x y z
N MET A 1 23.82 14.27 13.59
CA MET A 1 22.59 13.75 12.98
C MET A 1 21.45 14.67 13.40
N SER A 2 20.91 15.44 12.46
CA SER A 2 19.82 16.39 12.74
C SER A 2 18.54 15.62 13.07
N ILE A 3 17.69 16.16 13.96
CA ILE A 3 16.35 15.61 14.27
C ILE A 3 15.56 15.36 12.97
N THR A 4 15.74 16.22 11.96
CA THR A 4 15.13 16.12 10.64
C THR A 4 15.58 14.88 9.86
N GLU A 5 16.87 14.52 9.93
CA GLU A 5 17.41 13.33 9.25
C GLU A 5 16.91 12.04 9.90
N VAL A 6 16.83 12.02 11.23
CA VAL A 6 16.28 10.89 11.99
C VAL A 6 14.79 10.72 11.68
N TYR A 7 14.03 11.82 11.68
CA TYR A 7 12.62 11.79 11.32
C TYR A 7 12.41 11.29 9.89
N PHE A 8 13.20 11.79 8.93
CA PHE A 8 13.16 11.33 7.55
C PHE A 8 13.47 9.83 7.44
N GLY A 9 14.54 9.35 8.07
CA GLY A 9 14.92 7.94 8.05
C GLY A 9 13.84 7.02 8.62
N ILE A 10 13.23 7.40 9.75
CA ILE A 10 12.12 6.66 10.36
C ILE A 10 10.91 6.64 9.43
N THR A 11 10.52 7.80 8.89
CA THR A 11 9.34 7.92 8.02
C THR A 11 9.54 7.15 6.71
N PHE A 12 10.75 7.20 6.15
CA PHE A 12 11.11 6.48 4.93
C PHE A 12 11.13 4.96 5.16
N GLY A 13 11.75 4.51 6.25
CA GLY A 13 11.75 3.11 6.64
C GLY A 13 10.32 2.59 6.84
N LEU A 14 9.47 3.36 7.52
CA LEU A 14 8.07 3.02 7.73
C LEU A 14 7.29 2.97 6.42
N ALA A 15 7.48 3.96 5.53
CA ALA A 15 6.86 3.99 4.20
C ALA A 15 7.27 2.77 3.36
N PHE A 16 8.55 2.39 3.40
CA PHE A 16 9.06 1.23 2.68
C PHE A 16 8.46 -0.07 3.21
N VAL A 17 8.47 -0.28 4.53
CA VAL A 17 7.87 -1.46 5.16
C VAL A 17 6.37 -1.52 4.85
N CYS A 18 5.65 -0.40 4.95
CA CYS A 18 4.25 -0.32 4.56
C CYS A 18 4.04 -0.72 3.10
N GLY A 19 4.85 -0.21 2.17
CA GLY A 19 4.78 -0.56 0.76
C GLY A 19 5.04 -2.05 0.48
N VAL A 20 5.99 -2.67 1.18
CA VAL A 20 6.30 -4.09 1.06
C VAL A 20 5.15 -4.95 1.59
N VAL A 21 4.66 -4.64 2.80
CA VAL A 21 3.52 -5.36 3.42
C VAL A 21 2.26 -5.23 2.56
N ASP A 22 2.03 -4.05 2.00
CA ASP A 22 0.90 -3.77 1.13
C ASP A 22 1.00 -4.53 -0.18
N SER A 23 2.19 -4.58 -0.79
CA SER A 23 2.43 -5.40 -1.98
C SER A 23 2.21 -6.89 -1.67
N ALA A 24 2.73 -7.38 -0.54
CA ALA A 24 2.55 -8.76 -0.12
C ALA A 24 1.07 -9.09 0.11
N LEU A 25 0.30 -8.25 0.79
CA LEU A 25 -1.14 -8.44 0.99
C LEU A 25 -1.91 -8.41 -0.33
N PHE A 26 -1.52 -7.54 -1.26
CA PHE A 26 -2.15 -7.50 -2.58
C PHE A 26 -1.89 -8.78 -3.39
N TYR A 27 -0.63 -9.23 -3.47
CA TYR A 27 -0.31 -10.43 -4.25
C TYR A 27 -0.75 -11.73 -3.55
N CYS A 28 -0.55 -11.87 -2.24
CA CYS A 28 -0.86 -13.11 -1.53
C CYS A 28 -2.33 -13.24 -1.13
N HIS A 29 -3.10 -12.16 -1.00
CA HIS A 29 -4.49 -12.21 -0.52
C HIS A 29 -5.51 -11.75 -1.56
N VAL A 30 -5.24 -10.65 -2.27
CA VAL A 30 -6.19 -10.11 -3.26
C VAL A 30 -6.13 -10.89 -4.57
N MET A 31 -4.93 -11.13 -5.10
CA MET A 31 -4.75 -11.89 -6.35
C MET A 31 -5.15 -13.36 -6.19
N THR A 32 -4.66 -14.05 -5.16
CA THR A 32 -5.04 -15.44 -4.85
C THR A 32 -6.54 -15.58 -4.64
N GLY A 33 -7.15 -14.70 -3.84
CA GLY A 33 -8.58 -14.75 -3.57
C GLY A 33 -9.48 -14.32 -4.74
N LEU A 34 -8.93 -13.65 -5.75
CA LEU A 34 -9.58 -13.44 -7.06
C LEU A 34 -9.47 -14.69 -7.93
N VAL A 35 -8.30 -15.33 -7.98
CA VAL A 35 -8.05 -16.56 -8.75
C VAL A 35 -8.90 -17.72 -8.23
N ASP A 36 -8.96 -17.92 -6.91
CA ASP A 36 -9.80 -18.97 -6.28
C ASP A 36 -11.29 -18.78 -6.58
N ARG A 37 -11.73 -17.53 -6.77
CA ARG A 37 -13.10 -17.19 -7.17
C ARG A 37 -13.31 -17.19 -8.69
N GLY A 38 -12.37 -17.75 -9.45
CA GLY A 38 -12.46 -17.93 -10.90
C GLY A 38 -12.35 -16.63 -11.72
N GLN A 39 -11.91 -15.52 -11.11
CA GLN A 39 -11.70 -14.28 -11.85
C GLN A 39 -10.40 -14.36 -12.66
N ARG A 40 -10.48 -14.02 -13.95
CA ARG A 40 -9.29 -13.85 -14.80
C ARG A 40 -8.54 -12.60 -14.37
N VAL A 41 -7.47 -12.79 -13.63
CA VAL A 41 -6.54 -11.71 -13.28
C VAL A 41 -5.47 -11.66 -14.35
N GLY A 42 -5.35 -10.53 -15.06
CA GLY A 42 -4.30 -10.35 -16.05
C GLY A 42 -2.95 -10.30 -15.33
N MET A 43 -2.06 -11.27 -15.60
CA MET A 43 -0.69 -11.33 -15.07
C MET A 43 0.25 -10.29 -15.72
N ASP A 44 -0.28 -9.16 -16.20
CA ASP A 44 0.53 -8.05 -16.70
C ASP A 44 1.06 -7.24 -15.52
N PHE A 45 2.13 -7.73 -14.91
CA PHE A 45 2.82 -7.13 -13.76
C PHE A 45 3.21 -5.66 -13.97
N SER A 46 3.35 -5.21 -15.23
CA SER A 46 3.66 -3.84 -15.61
C SER A 46 2.48 -2.86 -15.42
N VAL A 47 1.23 -3.32 -15.49
CA VAL A 47 0.01 -2.49 -15.41
C VAL A 47 -0.71 -2.62 -14.06
N VAL A 48 -0.27 -3.59 -13.22
CA VAL A 48 -0.79 -3.82 -11.86
C VAL A 48 -0.82 -2.56 -10.99
N PRO A 49 0.22 -1.69 -10.92
CA PRO A 49 0.18 -0.55 -10.01
C PRO A 49 -0.95 0.45 -10.35
N PHE A 50 -1.26 0.65 -11.63
CA PHE A 50 -2.35 1.56 -12.06
C PHE A 50 -3.75 0.96 -11.92
N ARG A 51 -3.88 -0.38 -11.97
CA ARG A 51 -5.18 -1.07 -11.83
C ARG A 51 -5.42 -1.63 -10.44
N ARG A 52 -4.50 -1.41 -9.51
CA ARG A 52 -4.53 -2.00 -8.18
C ARG A 52 -5.82 -1.70 -7.43
N ASP A 53 -6.24 -0.44 -7.41
CA ASP A 53 -7.51 -0.01 -6.80
C ASP A 53 -8.71 -0.74 -7.42
N ARG A 54 -8.68 -0.98 -8.73
CA ARG A 54 -9.76 -1.69 -9.44
C ARG A 54 -9.83 -3.16 -9.02
N TYR A 55 -8.68 -3.82 -8.84
CA TYR A 55 -8.62 -5.19 -8.36
C TYR A 55 -9.02 -5.30 -6.88
N VAL A 56 -8.56 -4.38 -6.03
CA VAL A 56 -8.96 -4.32 -4.62
C VAL A 56 -10.46 -4.08 -4.49
N ALA A 57 -11.02 -3.11 -5.23
CA ALA A 57 -12.46 -2.84 -5.23
C ALA A 57 -13.27 -4.06 -5.69
N ARG A 58 -12.79 -4.76 -6.73
CA ARG A 58 -13.45 -5.98 -7.24
C ARG A 58 -13.39 -7.11 -6.23
N TYR A 59 -12.25 -7.34 -5.61
CA TYR A 59 -12.10 -8.31 -4.52
C TYR A 59 -13.01 -7.98 -3.32
N LEU A 60 -13.04 -6.72 -2.89
CA LEU A 60 -13.92 -6.23 -1.81
C LEU A 60 -15.42 -6.32 -2.15
N SER A 61 -15.78 -6.33 -3.43
CA SER A 61 -17.17 -6.51 -3.88
C SER A 61 -17.62 -7.97 -3.87
N LEU A 62 -16.67 -8.91 -3.96
CA LEU A 62 -16.91 -10.35 -3.93
C LEU A 62 -16.88 -10.94 -2.51
N LEU A 63 -16.37 -10.17 -1.55
CA LEU A 63 -16.28 -10.55 -0.14
C LEU A 63 -17.64 -10.48 0.54
N THR A 64 -18.00 -11.55 1.24
CA THR A 64 -19.19 -11.58 2.10
C THR A 64 -19.00 -10.66 3.32
N SER A 65 -20.09 -10.25 3.96
CA SER A 65 -20.07 -9.37 5.14
C SER A 65 -19.27 -9.94 6.32
N GLU A 66 -19.16 -11.26 6.39
CA GLU A 66 -18.42 -11.98 7.43
C GLU A 66 -16.90 -11.97 7.14
N GLU A 67 -16.48 -12.33 5.93
CA GLU A 67 -15.08 -12.29 5.51
C GLU A 67 -14.50 -10.87 5.54
N ARG A 68 -15.33 -9.84 5.34
CA ARG A 68 -14.90 -8.44 5.41
C ARG A 68 -14.41 -8.01 6.80
N ARG A 69 -14.79 -8.72 7.87
CA ARG A 69 -14.34 -8.43 9.24
C ARG A 69 -12.97 -9.01 9.56
N THR A 70 -12.43 -9.90 8.74
CA THR A 70 -11.09 -10.46 8.91
C THR A 70 -10.04 -9.37 8.91
N THR A 71 -9.05 -9.47 9.81
CA THR A 71 -7.97 -8.48 10.00
C THR A 71 -7.23 -8.16 8.71
N ALA A 72 -6.96 -9.17 7.88
CA ALA A 72 -6.36 -9.00 6.55
C ALA A 72 -7.19 -8.08 5.64
N ASN A 73 -8.52 -8.24 5.63
CA ASN A 73 -9.42 -7.45 4.77
C ASN A 73 -9.63 -6.02 5.29
N ARG A 74 -9.56 -5.80 6.61
CA ARG A 74 -9.46 -4.44 7.18
C ARG A 74 -8.16 -3.75 6.78
N LEU A 75 -7.04 -4.48 6.85
CA LEU A 75 -5.73 -3.97 6.45
C LEU A 75 -5.72 -3.59 4.98
N VAL A 76 -6.17 -4.48 4.08
CA VAL A 76 -6.27 -4.21 2.63
C VAL A 76 -7.11 -2.95 2.33
N ARG A 77 -8.12 -2.63 3.14
CA ARG A 77 -8.93 -1.42 2.94
C ARG A 77 -8.23 -0.13 3.37
N HIS A 78 -7.43 -0.16 4.43
CA HIS A 78 -6.77 1.05 4.97
C HIS A 78 -5.39 1.30 4.38
N LEU A 79 -4.68 0.25 3.98
CA LEU A 79 -3.35 0.31 3.38
C LEU A 79 -3.20 1.24 2.16
N PRO A 80 -4.13 1.27 1.18
CA PRO A 80 -3.99 2.18 0.03
C PRO A 80 -3.98 3.67 0.42
N TRP A 81 -4.46 4.02 1.62
CA TRP A 81 -4.37 5.38 2.16
C TRP A 81 -3.12 5.64 3.01
N VAL A 82 -2.56 4.60 3.64
CA VAL A 82 -1.40 4.72 4.55
C VAL A 82 -0.10 4.92 3.77
N THR A 83 0.10 4.18 2.68
CA THR A 83 1.32 4.28 1.87
C THR A 83 1.52 5.67 1.24
N PRO A 84 0.53 6.30 0.58
CA PRO A 84 0.72 7.63 0.00
C PRO A 84 0.84 8.74 1.05
N THR A 85 0.18 8.63 2.20
CA THR A 85 0.30 9.63 3.28
C THR A 85 1.70 9.62 3.90
N LEU A 86 2.28 8.43 4.11
CA LEU A 86 3.68 8.29 4.55
C LEU A 86 4.69 8.75 3.48
N GLY A 87 4.41 8.47 2.20
CA GLY A 87 5.20 8.98 1.08
C GLY A 87 5.19 10.52 1.00
N LEU A 88 4.02 11.14 1.19
CA LEU A 88 3.87 12.60 1.23
C LEU A 88 4.65 13.21 2.40
N LEU A 89 4.54 12.61 3.59
CA LEU A 89 5.32 12.99 4.77
C LEU A 89 6.83 12.90 4.54
N CYS A 90 7.29 11.85 3.85
CA CYS A 90 8.69 11.74 3.43
C CYS A 90 9.08 12.88 2.49
N LEU A 91 8.28 13.17 1.46
CA LEU A 91 8.53 14.23 0.48
C LEU A 91 8.62 15.61 1.13
N VAL A 92 7.72 15.90 2.09
CA VAL A 92 7.76 17.11 2.92
C VAL A 92 9.04 17.14 3.75
N GLY A 93 9.42 16.01 4.37
CA GLY A 93 10.69 15.88 5.08
C GLY A 93 11.90 16.19 4.21
N THR A 94 11.95 15.65 2.99
CA THR A 94 13.04 15.90 2.02
C THR A 94 13.08 17.36 1.59
N LEU A 95 11.93 17.99 1.35
CA LEU A 95 11.84 19.41 1.00
C LEU A 95 12.31 20.30 2.16
N CYS A 96 11.94 19.99 3.40
CA CYS A 96 12.40 20.73 4.58
C CYS A 96 13.91 20.59 4.80
N ILE A 97 14.49 19.41 4.54
CA ILE A 97 15.94 19.21 4.59
C ILE A 97 16.60 19.98 3.43
N GLY A 98 16.13 19.82 2.20
CA GLY A 98 16.68 20.48 1.02
C GLY A 98 16.61 22.01 1.09
N ALA A 99 15.55 22.57 1.67
CA ALA A 99 15.40 24.01 1.90
C ALA A 99 16.32 24.56 3.00
N ARG A 100 16.76 23.73 3.95
CA ARG A 100 17.71 24.13 5.01
C ARG A 100 19.15 24.22 4.49
N TRP A 101 19.45 23.53 3.40
CA TRP A 101 20.78 23.48 2.77
C TRP A 101 20.88 24.41 1.54
N ARG A 102 19.87 25.23 1.28
CA ARG A 102 19.83 26.23 0.21
C ARG A 102 19.89 27.63 0.80
#